data_AF-A0A075MSQ6-F1
#
_entry.id   AF-A0A075MSQ6-F1
#
_cell.length_a   1.000
_cell.length_b   1.000
_cell.length_c   1.000
_cell.angle_alpha   90.00
_cell.angle_beta   90.00
_cell.angle_gamma   90.00
#
_symmetry.space_group_name_H-M   'P 1'
#
loop_
_entity.id
_entity.type
_entity.pdbx_description
1 polymer ?
#
loop_
_entity_poly.entity_id
_entity_poly.type
_entity_poly.pdbx_seq_one_letter_code
_entity_poly.pdbx_strand_id
1 'polypeptide(L)'
;MMTILAAIVAHISAAKCRKFLAGDGITSPDFVLLPLLGVIEEGVSVDARAARKSVPALGETFSIAKNLDEYQSKICALAPSLADKNPVKVQLQKYRIGIIAAFARLGPLVMAGDVAEWNRQARLLLEEASNAYVASAAPGQRKYYAASMAEVFSFFGVPEGQVDAALAQMYGSSAASLHDDDS
;
A
#
# COMPACT_ATOMS: atom_id res chain seq x y z
N MET A 1 -15.06 15.99 -5.33
CA MET A 1 -14.79 14.90 -4.36
C MET A 1 -13.54 14.18 -4.82
N MET A 2 -12.49 14.08 -4.00
CA MET A 2 -11.23 13.44 -4.38
C MET A 2 -11.41 11.92 -4.37
N THR A 3 -10.95 11.21 -5.41
CA THR A 3 -11.00 9.73 -5.42
C THR A 3 -10.02 9.17 -4.40
N ILE A 4 -10.25 7.94 -3.94
CA ILE A 4 -9.32 7.25 -3.04
C ILE A 4 -7.90 7.19 -3.63
N LEU A 5 -7.77 6.88 -4.93
CA LEU A 5 -6.47 6.86 -5.60
C LEU A 5 -5.78 8.24 -5.55
N ALA A 6 -6.51 9.32 -5.82
CA ALA A 6 -5.96 10.67 -5.74
C ALA A 6 -5.51 11.04 -4.31
N ALA A 7 -6.26 10.62 -3.29
CA ALA A 7 -5.88 10.80 -1.90
C ALA A 7 -4.60 10.01 -1.53
N ILE A 8 -4.49 8.77 -2.00
CA ILE A 8 -3.30 7.93 -1.83
C ILE A 8 -2.10 8.57 -2.54
N VAL A 9 -2.28 9.02 -3.78
CA VAL A 9 -1.23 9.71 -4.57
C VAL A 9 -0.75 10.97 -3.86
N ALA A 10 -1.67 11.79 -3.34
CA ALA A 10 -1.29 12.97 -2.54
C ALA A 10 -0.50 12.59 -1.28
N HIS A 11 -0.90 11.51 -0.58
CA HIS A 11 -0.19 11.02 0.60
C HIS A 11 1.24 10.56 0.28
N ILE A 12 1.42 9.79 -0.80
CA ILE A 12 2.76 9.30 -1.19
C ILE A 12 3.65 10.43 -1.70
N SER A 13 3.10 11.40 -2.44
CA SER A 13 3.82 12.57 -2.96
C SER A 13 4.33 13.49 -1.87
N ALA A 14 3.61 13.57 -0.74
CA ALA A 14 4.06 14.34 0.43
C ALA A 14 5.29 13.73 1.13
N ALA A 15 5.81 12.59 0.66
CA ALA A 15 6.95 11.85 1.22
C ALA A 15 6.81 11.54 2.73
N LYS A 16 5.58 11.52 3.26
CA LYS A 16 5.32 11.21 4.66
C LYS A 16 5.31 9.69 4.85
N CYS A 17 6.33 9.17 5.52
CA CYS A 17 6.34 7.79 5.99
C CYS A 17 5.62 7.70 7.33
N ARG A 18 4.55 6.92 7.36
CA ARG A 18 3.69 6.74 8.52
C ARG A 18 3.22 5.30 8.56
N LYS A 19 3.17 4.72 9.75
CA LYS A 19 2.49 3.44 10.02
C LYS A 19 0.98 3.64 10.04
N PHE A 20 0.26 2.68 9.48
CA PHE A 20 -1.21 2.67 9.53
C PHE A 20 -1.72 1.97 10.79
N LEU A 21 -0.93 1.08 11.39
CA LEU A 21 -1.28 0.42 12.63
C LEU A 21 -0.61 1.10 13.83
N ALA A 22 -1.40 1.46 14.83
CA ALA A 22 -0.92 1.77 16.17
C ALA A 22 -0.87 0.53 17.07
N GLY A 23 -1.64 -0.51 16.73
CA GLY A 23 -1.64 -1.83 17.36
C GLY A 23 -1.92 -2.89 16.30
N ASP A 24 -1.17 -3.98 16.32
CA ASP A 24 -1.24 -5.04 15.31
C ASP A 24 -2.16 -6.21 15.69
N GLY A 25 -2.63 -6.29 16.94
CA GLY A 25 -3.47 -7.39 17.44
C GLY A 25 -2.77 -8.76 17.51
N ILE A 26 -1.47 -8.80 17.22
CA ILE A 26 -0.61 -9.99 17.27
C ILE A 26 0.35 -9.90 18.46
N THR A 27 1.12 -8.82 18.50
CA THR A 27 2.05 -8.47 19.57
C THR A 27 1.47 -7.42 20.53
N SER A 28 0.45 -6.68 20.09
CA SER A 28 -0.38 -5.84 20.96
C SER A 28 -1.72 -6.53 21.31
N PRO A 29 -2.34 -6.17 22.45
CA PRO A 29 -3.65 -6.70 22.83
C PRO A 29 -4.75 -6.27 21.85
N ASP A 30 -4.63 -5.06 21.30
CA ASP A 30 -5.61 -4.47 20.40
C ASP A 30 -5.07 -4.40 18.96
N PHE A 31 -5.98 -4.54 18.00
CA PHE A 31 -5.75 -4.16 16.61
C PHE A 31 -6.27 -2.73 16.44
N VAL A 32 -5.39 -1.80 16.08
CA VAL A 32 -5.69 -0.37 15.98
C VAL A 32 -5.22 0.18 14.63
N LEU A 33 -6.16 0.38 13.71
CA LEU A 33 -5.98 1.04 12.42
C LEU A 33 -6.21 2.55 12.56
N LEU A 34 -5.23 3.35 12.16
CA LEU A 34 -5.26 4.80 12.23
C LEU A 34 -5.97 5.41 11.02
N PRO A 35 -6.68 6.55 11.21
CA PRO A 35 -7.29 7.27 10.11
C PRO A 35 -6.23 7.91 9.20
N LEU A 36 -6.57 8.03 7.93
CA LEU A 36 -5.80 8.67 6.88
C LEU A 36 -6.74 9.51 6.02
N LEU A 37 -6.60 10.83 6.07
CA LEU A 37 -7.50 11.77 5.41
C LEU A 37 -7.72 11.43 3.93
N GLY A 38 -8.98 11.23 3.54
CA GLY A 38 -9.39 10.90 2.17
C GLY A 38 -9.17 9.45 1.75
N VAL A 39 -8.68 8.58 2.65
CA VAL A 39 -8.39 7.16 2.38
C VAL A 39 -9.02 6.23 3.42
N ILE A 40 -8.74 6.46 4.70
CA ILE A 40 -9.29 5.74 5.85
C ILE A 40 -10.03 6.79 6.67
N GLU A 41 -11.34 6.91 6.46
CA GLU A 41 -12.16 7.96 7.07
C GLU A 41 -12.23 7.82 8.59
N GLU A 42 -12.52 6.60 9.05
CA GLU A 42 -12.57 6.25 10.46
C GLU A 42 -11.49 5.21 10.78
N GLY A 43 -10.74 5.45 11.85
CA GLY A 43 -9.87 4.43 12.42
C GLY A 43 -10.68 3.27 12.99
N VAL A 44 -10.05 2.12 13.15
CA VAL A 44 -10.67 0.95 13.79
C VAL A 44 -9.85 0.56 15.01
N SER A 45 -10.52 0.26 16.12
CA SER A 45 -9.88 -0.27 17.33
C SER A 45 -10.71 -1.41 17.87
N VAL A 46 -10.13 -2.61 17.95
CA VAL A 46 -10.80 -3.81 18.47
C VAL A 46 -9.87 -4.61 19.38
N ASP A 47 -10.44 -5.20 20.45
CA ASP A 47 -9.74 -6.21 21.25
C ASP A 47 -9.47 -7.43 20.36
N ALA A 48 -8.19 -7.70 20.10
CA ALA A 48 -7.81 -8.70 19.13
C ALA A 48 -8.10 -10.13 19.62
N ARG A 49 -8.10 -10.37 20.94
CA ARG A 49 -8.39 -11.70 21.50
C ARG A 49 -9.86 -12.03 21.38
N ALA A 50 -10.74 -11.11 21.77
CA ALA A 50 -12.18 -11.25 21.66
C ALA A 50 -12.62 -11.34 20.19
N ALA A 51 -12.06 -10.50 19.32
CA ALA A 51 -12.35 -10.51 17.90
C ALA A 51 -11.99 -11.86 17.26
N ARG A 52 -10.79 -12.39 17.50
CA ARG A 52 -10.36 -13.71 16.99
C ARG A 52 -11.18 -14.88 17.53
N LYS A 53 -11.66 -14.79 18.77
CA LYS A 53 -12.55 -15.81 19.34
C LYS A 53 -13.90 -15.84 18.61
N SER A 54 -14.38 -14.68 18.18
CA SER A 54 -15.67 -14.53 17.51
C SER A 54 -15.57 -14.83 16.01
N VAL A 55 -14.50 -14.36 15.36
CA VAL A 55 -14.21 -14.53 13.94
C VAL A 55 -12.76 -15.02 13.80
N PRO A 56 -12.54 -16.35 13.74
CA PRO A 56 -11.19 -16.93 13.71
C PRO A 56 -10.29 -16.40 12.58
N ALA A 57 -10.88 -16.07 11.42
CA ALA A 57 -10.16 -15.52 10.26
C ALA A 57 -9.45 -14.17 10.55
N LEU A 58 -9.89 -13.42 11.57
CA LEU A 58 -9.24 -12.17 11.96
C LEU A 58 -7.80 -12.36 12.46
N GLY A 59 -7.45 -13.55 12.94
CA GLY A 59 -6.07 -13.82 13.34
C GLY A 59 -5.10 -13.76 12.16
N GLU A 60 -5.52 -14.32 11.03
CA GLU A 60 -4.78 -14.20 9.77
C GLU A 60 -4.80 -12.75 9.27
N THR A 61 -5.96 -12.09 9.31
CA THR A 61 -6.11 -10.69 8.90
C THR A 61 -5.11 -9.78 9.60
N PHE A 62 -5.01 -9.88 10.93
CA PHE A 62 -4.10 -9.08 11.73
C PHE A 62 -2.63 -9.36 11.39
N SER A 63 -2.28 -10.62 11.13
CA SER A 63 -0.92 -10.99 10.69
C SER A 63 -0.58 -10.42 9.31
N ILE A 64 -1.49 -10.51 8.34
CA ILE A 64 -1.30 -9.95 7.00
C ILE A 64 -1.20 -8.43 7.08
N ALA A 65 -2.12 -7.78 7.81
CA ALA A 65 -2.12 -6.32 8.00
C ALA A 65 -0.80 -5.83 8.63
N LYS A 66 -0.31 -6.50 9.68
CA LYS A 66 0.99 -6.20 10.28
C LYS A 66 2.12 -6.20 9.24
N ASN A 67 2.18 -7.26 8.44
CA ASN A 67 3.26 -7.43 7.46
C ASN A 67 3.13 -6.40 6.31
N LEU A 68 1.91 -6.12 5.84
CA LEU A 68 1.68 -5.06 4.85
C LEU A 68 2.14 -3.69 5.39
N ASP A 69 1.82 -3.37 6.65
CA ASP A 69 2.27 -2.12 7.28
C ASP A 69 3.81 -2.09 7.49
N GLU A 70 4.43 -3.24 7.65
CA GLU A 70 5.89 -3.37 7.65
C GLU A 70 6.49 -3.06 6.27
N TYR A 71 6.03 -3.72 5.22
CA TYR A 71 6.56 -3.53 3.87
C TYR A 71 6.27 -2.14 3.31
N GLN A 72 5.09 -1.56 3.54
CA GLN A 72 4.83 -0.18 3.10
C GLN A 72 5.81 0.79 3.77
N SER A 73 6.15 0.58 5.04
CA SER A 73 7.08 1.43 5.78
C SER A 73 8.50 1.28 5.25
N LYS A 74 8.93 0.06 4.92
CA LYS A 74 10.23 -0.22 4.30
C LYS A 74 10.32 0.41 2.90
N ILE A 75 9.28 0.23 2.09
CA ILE A 75 9.18 0.85 0.77
C ILE A 75 9.22 2.38 0.87
N CYS A 76 8.45 2.96 1.79
CA CYS A 76 8.42 4.40 1.99
C CYS A 76 9.79 4.96 2.35
N ALA A 77 10.54 4.26 3.20
CA ALA A 77 11.89 4.68 3.58
C ALA A 77 12.89 4.56 2.42
N LEU A 78 12.75 3.55 1.55
CA LEU A 78 13.65 3.30 0.43
C LEU A 78 13.35 4.20 -0.78
N ALA A 79 12.09 4.46 -1.10
CA ALA A 79 11.71 5.13 -2.35
C ALA A 79 12.37 6.51 -2.56
N PRO A 80 12.57 7.37 -1.54
CA PRO A 80 13.27 8.65 -1.71
C PRO A 80 14.73 8.51 -2.16
N SER A 81 15.41 7.40 -1.86
CA SER A 81 16.81 7.19 -2.28
C SER A 81 16.94 6.70 -3.72
N LEU A 82 15.83 6.43 -4.40
CA LEU A 82 15.80 6.00 -5.80
C LEU A 82 15.45 7.18 -6.70
N ALA A 83 16.13 7.29 -7.84
CA ALA A 83 15.80 8.29 -8.86
C ALA A 83 14.37 8.09 -9.39
N ASP A 84 13.68 9.18 -9.73
CA ASP A 84 12.28 9.12 -10.22
C ASP A 84 12.13 8.26 -11.48
N LYS A 85 13.11 8.32 -12.38
CA LYS A 85 13.14 7.50 -13.59
C LYS A 85 13.55 6.03 -13.34
N ASN A 86 13.85 5.64 -12.10
CA ASN A 86 14.21 4.26 -11.79
C ASN A 86 12.93 3.38 -11.79
N PRO A 87 12.83 2.38 -12.68
CA PRO A 87 11.65 1.51 -12.75
C PRO A 87 11.37 0.75 -11.44
N VAL A 88 12.41 0.47 -10.64
CA VAL A 88 12.26 -0.15 -9.32
C VAL A 88 11.48 0.76 -8.39
N LYS A 89 11.73 2.08 -8.41
CA LYS A 89 10.98 3.05 -7.59
C LYS A 89 9.49 3.03 -7.94
N VAL A 90 9.19 3.10 -9.24
CA VAL A 90 7.83 3.08 -9.76
C VAL A 90 7.11 1.81 -9.31
N GLN A 91 7.76 0.65 -9.44
CA GLN A 91 7.18 -0.63 -9.04
C GLN A 91 6.94 -0.71 -7.53
N LEU A 92 7.88 -0.26 -6.69
CA LEU A 92 7.69 -0.24 -5.24
C LEU A 92 6.54 0.69 -4.84
N GLN A 93 6.42 1.86 -5.48
CA GLN A 93 5.33 2.80 -5.21
C GLN A 93 3.97 2.25 -5.65
N LYS A 94 3.92 1.47 -6.74
CA LYS A 94 2.73 0.72 -7.15
C LYS A 94 2.24 -0.21 -6.05
N TYR A 95 3.12 -1.03 -5.48
CA TYR A 95 2.75 -1.89 -4.35
C TYR A 95 2.38 -1.10 -3.10
N ARG A 96 3.07 0.03 -2.83
CA ARG A 96 2.70 0.90 -1.72
C ARG A 96 1.29 1.47 -1.88
N ILE A 97 0.89 1.88 -3.09
CA ILE A 97 -0.49 2.30 -3.38
C ILE A 97 -1.47 1.15 -3.10
N GLY A 98 -1.18 -0.05 -3.58
CA GLY A 98 -1.99 -1.24 -3.31
C GLY A 98 -2.16 -1.51 -1.81
N ILE A 99 -1.07 -1.41 -1.03
CA ILE A 99 -1.11 -1.64 0.42
C ILE A 99 -2.00 -0.60 1.11
N ILE A 100 -1.85 0.68 0.75
CA ILE A 100 -2.67 1.74 1.33
C ILE A 100 -4.15 1.54 0.99
N ALA A 101 -4.47 1.15 -0.24
CA ALA A 101 -5.83 0.83 -0.65
C ALA A 101 -6.38 -0.41 0.08
N ALA A 102 -5.54 -1.42 0.35
CA ALA A 102 -5.93 -2.57 1.16
C ALA A 102 -6.35 -2.15 2.58
N PHE A 103 -5.64 -1.22 3.20
CA PHE A 103 -6.02 -0.67 4.52
C PHE A 103 -7.30 0.16 4.48
N ALA A 104 -7.52 0.93 3.42
CA ALA A 104 -8.78 1.67 3.23
C ALA A 104 -10.00 0.75 3.27
N ARG A 105 -9.86 -0.45 2.69
CA ARG A 105 -10.94 -1.43 2.65
C ARG A 105 -11.05 -2.29 3.91
N LEU A 106 -9.98 -2.39 4.71
CA LEU A 106 -9.92 -3.30 5.85
C LEU A 106 -10.87 -2.89 6.98
N GLY A 107 -10.97 -1.61 7.29
CA GLY A 107 -11.69 -1.12 8.48
C GLY A 107 -13.14 -1.64 8.59
N PRO A 108 -14.00 -1.39 7.59
CA PRO A 108 -15.38 -1.89 7.60
C PRO A 108 -15.47 -3.43 7.66
N LEU A 109 -14.54 -4.15 7.05
CA LEU A 109 -14.53 -5.61 7.02
C LEU A 109 -14.17 -6.22 8.37
N VAL A 110 -13.24 -5.61 9.13
CA VAL A 110 -12.93 -6.03 10.50
C VAL A 110 -14.17 -5.91 11.39
N MET A 111 -14.91 -4.81 11.26
CA MET A 111 -16.13 -4.59 12.05
C MET A 111 -17.27 -5.56 11.66
N ALA A 112 -17.37 -5.91 10.38
CA ALA A 112 -18.38 -6.85 9.87
C ALA A 112 -18.00 -8.33 10.06
N GLY A 113 -16.71 -8.63 10.27
CA GLY A 113 -16.18 -10.00 10.30
C GLY A 113 -16.03 -10.68 8.93
N ASP A 114 -16.29 -9.98 7.83
CA ASP A 114 -16.20 -10.50 6.46
C ASP A 114 -14.83 -10.25 5.83
N VAL A 115 -13.82 -10.91 6.38
CA VAL A 115 -12.40 -10.67 6.03
C VAL A 115 -11.80 -11.73 5.11
N ALA A 116 -12.54 -12.76 4.74
CA ALA A 116 -11.99 -13.93 4.03
C ALA A 116 -11.43 -13.59 2.64
N GLU A 117 -12.19 -12.83 1.84
CA GLU A 117 -11.71 -12.38 0.53
C GLU A 117 -10.60 -11.33 0.67
N TRP A 118 -10.69 -10.45 1.68
CA TRP A 118 -9.61 -9.50 1.97
C TRP A 118 -8.30 -10.24 2.26
N ASN A 119 -8.32 -11.29 3.09
CA ASN A 119 -7.14 -12.10 3.40
C ASN A 119 -6.52 -12.70 2.14
N ARG A 120 -7.34 -13.25 1.22
CA ARG A 120 -6.86 -13.84 -0.04
C ARG A 120 -6.11 -12.80 -0.88
N GLN A 121 -6.75 -11.67 -1.17
CA GLN A 121 -6.20 -10.63 -2.03
C GLN A 121 -5.00 -9.92 -1.38
N ALA A 122 -5.07 -9.66 -0.07
CA ALA A 122 -4.01 -9.02 0.70
C ALA A 122 -2.77 -9.91 0.82
N ARG A 123 -2.92 -11.24 0.84
CA ARG A 123 -1.81 -12.19 0.83
C ARG A 123 -1.03 -12.16 -0.49
N LEU A 124 -1.72 -12.14 -1.63
CA LEU A 124 -1.08 -12.00 -2.94
C LEU A 124 -0.32 -10.67 -3.05
N LEU A 125 -0.95 -9.58 -2.60
CA LEU A 125 -0.30 -8.27 -2.54
C LEU A 125 0.95 -8.27 -1.66
N LEU A 126 0.87 -8.89 -0.48
CA LEU A 126 1.99 -8.98 0.46
C LEU A 126 3.17 -9.73 -0.14
N GLU A 127 2.92 -10.86 -0.79
CA GLU A 127 3.95 -11.68 -1.41
C GLU A 127 4.69 -10.90 -2.50
N GLU A 128 3.94 -10.27 -3.42
CA GLU A 128 4.52 -9.46 -4.49
C GLU A 128 5.28 -8.22 -3.97
N ALA A 129 4.72 -7.51 -2.99
CA ALA A 129 5.38 -6.36 -2.38
C ALA A 129 6.68 -6.77 -1.67
N SER A 130 6.68 -7.91 -0.98
CA SER A 130 7.87 -8.48 -0.33
C SER A 130 8.94 -8.83 -1.35
N ASN A 131 8.56 -9.58 -2.40
CA ASN A 131 9.48 -10.01 -3.45
C ASN A 131 10.14 -8.82 -4.16
N ALA A 132 9.33 -7.81 -4.51
CA ALA A 132 9.83 -6.59 -5.13
C ALA A 132 10.78 -5.82 -4.21
N TYR A 133 10.46 -5.70 -2.91
CA TYR A 133 11.33 -5.05 -1.94
C TYR A 133 12.67 -5.79 -1.79
N VAL A 134 12.65 -7.12 -1.61
CA VAL A 134 13.86 -7.93 -1.47
C VAL A 134 14.74 -7.84 -2.73
N ALA A 135 14.14 -7.90 -3.92
CA ALA A 135 14.85 -7.74 -5.18
C ALA A 135 15.50 -6.36 -5.31
N SER A 136 14.82 -5.31 -4.83
CA SER A 136 15.33 -3.93 -4.87
C SER A 136 16.50 -3.68 -3.92
N ALA A 137 16.56 -4.41 -2.80
CA ALA A 137 17.60 -4.30 -1.78
C ALA A 137 18.83 -5.17 -2.08
N ALA A 138 18.75 -6.08 -3.05
CA ALA A 138 19.85 -6.98 -3.40
C ALA A 138 20.99 -6.25 -4.15
N PRO A 139 22.27 -6.64 -3.92
CA PRO A 139 23.39 -6.12 -4.69
C PRO A 139 23.20 -6.35 -6.20
N GLY A 140 23.30 -5.28 -6.99
CA GLY A 140 23.17 -5.35 -8.45
C GLY A 140 21.75 -5.27 -9.02
N GLN A 141 20.76 -4.76 -8.26
CA GLN A 141 19.38 -4.43 -8.68
C GLN A 141 18.87 -5.33 -9.82
N ARG A 142 18.45 -6.56 -9.48
CA ARG A 142 17.85 -7.45 -10.48
C ARG A 142 16.53 -6.85 -10.97
N LYS A 143 16.31 -6.86 -12.28
CA LYS A 143 15.00 -6.52 -12.86
C LYS A 143 13.96 -7.48 -12.29
N TYR A 144 13.12 -6.99 -11.38
CA TYR A 144 11.93 -7.70 -10.93
C TYR A 144 10.81 -7.38 -11.92
N TYR A 145 10.32 -8.40 -12.62
CA TYR A 145 9.13 -8.27 -13.46
C TYR A 145 7.93 -8.67 -12.60
N ALA A 146 7.10 -7.69 -12.28
CA ALA A 146 5.87 -7.94 -11.54
C ALA A 146 4.89 -8.73 -12.39
N ALA A 147 4.23 -9.72 -11.78
CA ALA A 147 3.01 -10.26 -12.34
C ALA A 147 1.93 -9.18 -12.38
N SER A 148 1.02 -9.26 -13.35
CA SER A 148 -0.19 -8.44 -13.34
C SER A 148 -0.97 -8.72 -12.05
N MET A 149 -1.42 -7.65 -11.40
CA MET A 149 -2.17 -7.72 -10.14
C MET A 149 -3.56 -7.10 -10.31
N ALA A 150 -4.08 -7.07 -11.54
CA ALA A 150 -5.30 -6.36 -11.92
C ALA A 150 -6.50 -6.69 -11.03
N GLU A 151 -6.71 -7.97 -10.73
CA GLU A 151 -7.80 -8.43 -9.86
C GLU A 151 -7.65 -7.90 -8.43
N VAL A 152 -6.43 -7.98 -7.87
CA VAL A 152 -6.10 -7.51 -6.52
C VAL A 152 -6.31 -6.00 -6.41
N PHE A 153 -5.80 -5.24 -7.37
CA PHE A 153 -5.95 -3.79 -7.42
C PHE A 153 -7.40 -3.35 -7.62
N SER A 154 -8.13 -4.05 -8.50
CA SER A 154 -9.57 -3.81 -8.69
C SER A 154 -10.37 -4.13 -7.42
N PHE A 155 -10.03 -5.22 -6.72
CA PHE A 155 -10.63 -5.56 -5.45
C PHE A 155 -10.42 -4.43 -4.43
N PHE A 156 -9.22 -3.84 -4.33
CA PHE A 156 -8.99 -2.72 -3.41
C PHE A 156 -9.51 -1.36 -3.90
N GLY A 157 -10.26 -1.31 -5.01
CA GLY A 157 -10.89 -0.09 -5.51
C GLY A 157 -9.93 0.87 -6.22
N VAL A 158 -8.76 0.39 -6.63
CA VAL A 158 -7.72 1.16 -7.32
C VAL A 158 -7.24 0.39 -8.55
N PRO A 159 -8.02 0.34 -9.65
CA PRO A 159 -7.68 -0.47 -10.82
C PRO A 159 -6.24 -0.24 -11.32
N GLU A 160 -5.53 -1.33 -11.65
CA GLU A 160 -4.09 -1.31 -11.90
C GLU A 160 -3.69 -0.29 -12.99
N GLY A 161 -4.44 -0.20 -14.09
CA GLY A 161 -4.17 0.78 -15.15
C GLY A 161 -4.30 2.24 -14.70
N GLN A 162 -5.18 2.54 -13.73
CA GLN A 162 -5.27 3.89 -13.15
C GLN A 162 -4.08 4.18 -12.24
N VAL A 163 -3.62 3.18 -11.49
CA VAL A 163 -2.41 3.28 -10.67
C VAL A 163 -1.18 3.54 -11.56
N ASP A 164 -1.03 2.78 -12.65
CA ASP A 164 0.06 2.96 -13.60
C ASP A 164 0.04 4.35 -14.25
N ALA A 165 -1.14 4.83 -14.64
CA ALA A 165 -1.30 6.19 -15.18
C ALA A 165 -0.93 7.27 -14.14
N ALA A 166 -1.35 7.12 -12.89
CA ALA A 166 -1.02 8.07 -11.83
C ALA A 166 0.50 8.10 -11.53
N LEU A 167 1.15 6.93 -11.48
CA LEU A 167 2.59 6.85 -11.28
C LEU A 167 3.38 7.41 -12.46
N ALA A 168 2.90 7.20 -13.70
CA ALA A 168 3.48 7.81 -14.89
C ALA A 168 3.39 9.35 -14.84
N GLN A 169 2.30 9.91 -14.31
CA GLN A 169 2.20 11.37 -14.10
C GLN A 169 3.19 11.86 -13.02
N MET A 170 3.33 11.12 -11.92
CA MET A 170 4.25 11.49 -10.83
C MET A 170 5.72 11.44 -11.23
N TYR A 171 6.13 10.43 -12.00
CA TYR A 171 7.54 10.14 -12.26
C TYR A 171 7.97 10.34 -13.72
N GLY A 172 7.01 10.45 -14.64
CA GLY A 172 7.25 10.51 -16.09
C GLY A 172 7.37 11.91 -16.69
N SER A 173 7.30 13.00 -15.92
CA SER A 173 7.34 14.36 -16.48
C SER A 173 8.19 15.35 -15.66
N SER A 174 9.49 15.36 -15.98
CA SER A 174 10.34 16.56 -16.02
C SER A 174 11.10 16.54 -17.34
N ALA A 175 10.40 16.90 -18.42
CA ALA A 175 10.96 17.06 -19.77
C ALA A 175 10.26 18.20 -20.54
N ALA A 176 9.81 19.25 -19.84
CA ALA A 176 9.25 20.45 -20.47
C ALA A 176 9.54 21.69 -19.61
N SER A 177 10.80 22.10 -19.53
CA SER A 177 11.20 23.49 -19.20
C SER A 177 12.66 23.79 -19.58
N LEU A 178 13.18 23.14 -20.63
CA LEU A 178 14.47 23.51 -21.21
C LEU A 178 14.29 23.51 -22.72
N HIS A 179 14.29 24.72 -23.25
CA HIS A 179 14.25 25.15 -24.66
C HIS A 179 12.96 25.85 -25.09
N ASP A 180 13.24 26.91 -25.87
CA ASP A 180 12.39 27.88 -26.53
C ASP A 180 11.97 29.06 -25.60
N ASP A 181 12.48 30.29 -25.71
CA ASP A 181 13.22 30.96 -26.80
C ASP A 181 14.09 32.10 -26.25
N ASP A 182 15.36 32.13 -26.65
CA ASP A 182 16.22 33.32 -26.66
C ASP A 182 16.74 33.41 -28.10
N SER A 183 16.09 34.25 -28.92
CA SER A 183 16.53 34.73 -30.23
C SER A 183 15.75 35.98 -30.62
#